data_AF-A0A1G5QTR1-F1
#
_entry.id   AF-A0A1G5QTR1-F1
#
_cell.length_a   1.000
_cell.length_b   1.000
_cell.length_c   1.000
_cell.angle_alpha   90.00
_cell.angle_beta   90.00
_cell.angle_gamma   90.00
#
_symmetry.space_group_name_H-M   'P 1'
#
loop_
_entity.id
_entity.type
_entity.pdbx_description
1 polymer ?
#
loop_
_entity_poly.entity_id
_entity_poly.type
_entity_poly.pdbx_seq_one_letter_code
_entity_poly.pdbx_strand_id
1 'polypeptide(L)'
;MNASEIPQRTVVRLFPDYGDTVLWLDVPIEYSLTGLSEELVHELRDWEQFYYDSLTRDFNWKSTERAAKYPVEGQRLAQRVADELGDGYEVEFKPYGENAQARRFHGTKAPNATAVAAFDALAAAAQAGKEGAFRALAARPPGEGTGWFATAPLSGKVFRPTRAEPE
;
A
#
# COMPACT_ATOMS: atom_id res chain seq x y z
N MET A 1 10.22 -6.71 33.92
CA MET A 1 10.84 -7.44 32.80
C MET A 1 10.17 -6.91 31.55
N ASN A 2 10.87 -6.06 30.80
CA ASN A 2 10.30 -5.35 29.65
C ASN A 2 10.01 -6.36 28.55
N ALA A 3 8.76 -6.38 28.06
CA ALA A 3 8.43 -7.05 26.83
C ALA A 3 9.33 -6.47 25.75
N SER A 4 10.14 -7.32 25.11
CA SER A 4 10.87 -6.94 23.91
C SER A 4 9.85 -6.38 22.92
N GLU A 5 9.83 -5.07 22.73
CA GLU A 5 9.13 -4.45 21.60
C GLU A 5 9.78 -5.05 20.36
N ILE A 6 9.09 -6.01 19.74
CA ILE A 6 9.44 -6.43 18.39
C ILE A 6 9.35 -5.14 17.56
N PRO A 7 10.43 -4.68 16.92
CA PRO A 7 10.38 -3.45 16.14
C PRO A 7 9.24 -3.59 15.13
N GLN A 8 8.31 -2.63 15.17
CA GLN A 8 7.12 -2.67 14.35
C GLN A 8 7.56 -2.48 12.89
N ARG A 9 7.59 -3.58 12.13
CA ARG A 9 7.94 -3.56 10.70
C ARG A 9 6.92 -2.74 9.93
N THR A 10 7.40 -2.02 8.92
CA THR A 10 6.50 -1.31 8.00
C THR A 10 5.83 -2.34 7.10
N VAL A 11 4.50 -2.30 7.02
CA VAL A 11 3.72 -3.25 6.22
C VAL A 11 3.51 -2.69 4.82
N VAL A 12 4.01 -3.41 3.82
CA VAL A 12 3.72 -3.17 2.40
C VAL A 12 2.62 -4.14 1.99
N ARG A 13 1.48 -3.64 1.54
CA ARG A 13 0.38 -4.48 1.06
C ARG A 13 0.53 -4.75 -0.43
N LEU A 14 0.20 -5.98 -0.82
CA LEU A 14 0.22 -6.45 -2.20
C LEU A 14 -1.19 -6.85 -2.62
N PHE A 15 -1.81 -6.08 -3.51
CA PHE A 15 -3.07 -6.41 -4.17
C PHE A 15 -3.30 -5.48 -5.37
N PRO A 16 -3.90 -5.97 -6.49
CA PRO A 16 -4.35 -5.13 -7.59
C PRO A 16 -5.51 -4.25 -7.17
N ASP A 17 -5.47 -2.96 -7.51
CA ASP A 17 -6.59 -2.02 -7.32
C ASP A 17 -6.43 -0.88 -8.32
N TYR A 18 -7.12 0.25 -8.16
CA TYR A 18 -7.14 1.36 -9.13
C TYR A 18 -5.81 2.11 -9.36
N GLY A 19 -4.73 1.81 -8.63
CA GLY A 19 -3.42 2.38 -8.90
C GLY A 19 -2.75 1.57 -10.02
N ASP A 20 -1.96 2.18 -10.91
CA ASP A 20 -1.15 1.47 -11.92
C ASP A 20 0.03 0.69 -11.26
N THR A 21 -0.27 -0.01 -10.17
CA THR A 21 0.62 -0.70 -9.24
C THR A 21 -0.17 -1.57 -8.28
N VAL A 22 0.39 -2.71 -7.95
CA VAL A 22 -0.14 -3.61 -6.91
C VAL A 22 0.45 -3.38 -5.52
N LEU A 23 1.35 -2.40 -5.36
CA LEU A 23 2.09 -2.15 -4.12
C LEU A 23 1.52 -0.94 -3.37
N TRP A 24 1.24 -1.13 -2.09
CA TRP A 24 0.59 -0.13 -1.26
C TRP A 24 1.28 -0.01 0.09
N LEU A 25 1.53 1.22 0.53
CA LEU A 25 1.67 1.52 1.96
C LEU A 25 0.29 1.95 2.46
N ASP A 26 0.10 3.25 2.73
CA ASP A 26 -1.22 3.86 2.89
C ASP A 26 -1.81 4.34 1.55
N VAL A 27 -0.94 4.54 0.56
CA VAL A 27 -1.23 5.04 -0.79
C VAL A 27 -0.56 4.11 -1.82
N PRO A 28 -1.04 4.08 -3.08
CA PRO A 28 -0.38 3.30 -4.11
C PRO A 28 1.04 3.81 -4.35
N ILE A 29 1.98 2.90 -4.58
CA ILE A 29 3.39 3.20 -4.81
C ILE A 29 3.72 2.99 -6.28
N GLU A 30 4.08 4.06 -6.99
CA GLU A 30 4.54 3.95 -8.38
C GLU A 30 5.80 3.09 -8.48
N TYR A 31 5.84 2.14 -9.42
CA TYR A 31 6.98 1.23 -9.59
C TYR A 31 8.33 1.95 -9.78
N SER A 32 8.33 3.11 -10.45
CA SER A 32 9.49 3.97 -10.65
C SER A 32 10.14 4.44 -9.34
N LEU A 33 9.37 4.48 -8.25
CA LEU A 33 9.82 4.91 -6.93
C LEU A 33 10.23 3.76 -6.01
N THR A 34 10.09 2.51 -6.45
CA THR A 34 10.25 1.34 -5.56
C THR A 34 11.69 0.86 -5.43
N GLY A 35 12.55 1.15 -6.41
CA GLY A 35 13.92 0.61 -6.46
C GLY A 35 14.01 -0.92 -6.59
N LEU A 36 12.88 -1.60 -6.80
CA LEU A 36 12.82 -3.05 -7.03
C LEU A 36 13.50 -3.41 -8.35
N SER A 37 13.93 -4.66 -8.46
CA SER A 37 14.48 -5.17 -9.72
C SER A 37 13.47 -5.04 -10.87
N GLU A 38 13.96 -4.69 -12.07
CA GLU A 38 13.10 -4.52 -13.26
C GLU A 38 12.31 -5.80 -13.59
N GLU A 39 12.94 -6.95 -13.38
CA GLU A 39 12.30 -8.26 -13.56
C GLU A 39 11.10 -8.42 -12.61
N LEU A 40 11.27 -8.11 -11.32
CA LEU A 40 10.18 -8.20 -10.35
C LEU A 40 9.06 -7.21 -10.68
N VAL A 41 9.40 -5.98 -11.09
CA VAL A 41 8.41 -4.99 -11.54
C VAL A 41 7.60 -5.51 -12.73
N HIS A 42 8.25 -6.15 -13.70
CA HIS A 42 7.57 -6.75 -14.85
C HIS A 42 6.59 -7.86 -14.41
N GLU A 43 7.02 -8.77 -13.54
CA GLU A 43 6.15 -9.84 -13.04
C GLU A 43 4.96 -9.32 -12.23
N LEU A 44 5.15 -8.24 -11.46
CA LEU A 44 4.06 -7.61 -10.71
C LEU A 44 2.99 -7.03 -11.65
N ARG A 45 3.42 -6.38 -12.75
CA ARG A 45 2.51 -5.88 -13.80
C ARG A 45 1.80 -7.00 -14.54
N ASP A 46 2.52 -8.07 -14.88
CA ASP A 46 1.93 -9.24 -15.55
C ASP A 46 0.86 -9.90 -14.67
N TRP A 47 1.11 -9.96 -13.36
CA TRP A 47 0.15 -10.50 -12.40
C TRP A 47 -1.08 -9.61 -12.21
N GLU A 48 -0.92 -8.30 -12.21
CA GLU A 48 -2.01 -7.32 -12.23
C GLU A 48 -2.87 -7.46 -13.50
N GLN A 49 -2.23 -7.47 -14.67
CA GLN A 49 -2.93 -7.66 -15.93
C GLN A 49 -3.67 -9.01 -15.95
N PHE A 50 -3.03 -10.08 -15.46
CA PHE A 50 -3.66 -11.38 -15.31
C PHE A 50 -4.91 -11.34 -14.44
N TYR A 51 -4.90 -10.57 -13.34
CA TYR A 51 -6.07 -10.38 -12.49
C TYR A 51 -7.23 -9.77 -13.28
N TYR A 52 -7.03 -8.62 -13.94
CA TYR A 52 -8.07 -7.97 -14.73
C TYR A 52 -8.55 -8.82 -15.91
N ASP A 53 -7.65 -9.48 -16.61
CA ASP A 53 -7.98 -10.39 -17.71
C ASP A 53 -8.76 -11.62 -17.24
N SER A 54 -8.65 -11.97 -15.96
CA SER A 54 -9.32 -13.13 -15.37
C SER A 54 -10.71 -12.83 -14.82
N LEU A 55 -11.13 -11.57 -14.79
CA LEU A 55 -12.44 -11.16 -14.30
C LEU A 55 -13.43 -10.81 -15.43
N THR A 56 -14.71 -11.07 -15.18
CA THR A 56 -15.82 -10.52 -15.97
C THR A 56 -16.03 -9.05 -15.64
N ARG A 57 -16.91 -8.36 -16.39
CA ARG A 57 -17.28 -6.96 -16.12
C ARG A 57 -17.87 -6.75 -14.73
N ASP A 58 -18.48 -7.78 -14.16
CA ASP A 58 -19.09 -7.76 -12.82
C ASP A 58 -18.13 -8.25 -11.73
N PHE A 59 -16.82 -8.26 -11.99
CA PHE A 59 -15.77 -8.68 -11.06
C PHE A 59 -15.89 -10.15 -10.59
N ASN A 60 -16.50 -11.01 -11.40
CA ASN A 60 -16.52 -12.45 -11.15
C ASN A 60 -15.37 -13.15 -11.87
N TRP A 61 -14.80 -14.20 -11.27
CA TRP A 61 -13.78 -15.01 -11.93
C TRP A 61 -14.34 -15.69 -13.19
N LYS A 62 -13.64 -15.54 -14.32
CA LYS A 62 -14.00 -16.20 -15.59
C LYS A 62 -13.89 -17.73 -15.53
N SER A 63 -13.03 -18.26 -14.66
CA SER A 63 -12.92 -19.69 -14.41
C SER A 63 -12.36 -19.97 -13.01
N THR A 64 -12.65 -21.17 -12.49
CA THR A 64 -12.10 -21.66 -11.22
C THR A 64 -10.59 -21.82 -11.26
N GLU A 65 -10.03 -22.22 -12.40
CA GLU A 65 -8.58 -22.31 -12.62
C GLU A 65 -7.90 -20.96 -12.43
N ARG A 66 -8.47 -19.88 -13.00
CA ARG A 66 -7.93 -18.52 -12.86
C ARG A 66 -8.03 -18.03 -11.43
N ALA A 67 -9.15 -18.30 -10.77
CA ALA A 67 -9.35 -18.01 -9.35
C ALA A 67 -8.32 -18.72 -8.46
N ALA A 68 -7.94 -19.95 -8.80
CA ALA A 68 -6.93 -20.71 -8.09
C ALA A 68 -5.49 -20.24 -8.38
N LYS A 69 -5.20 -19.84 -9.62
CA LYS A 69 -3.87 -19.38 -10.04
C LYS A 69 -3.50 -18.01 -9.45
N TYR A 70 -4.45 -17.08 -9.39
CA TYR A 70 -4.23 -15.72 -8.86
C TYR A 70 -3.54 -15.69 -7.47
N PRO A 71 -4.05 -16.37 -6.43
CA PRO A 71 -3.44 -16.31 -5.10
C PRO A 71 -2.11 -17.05 -5.02
N VAL A 72 -1.85 -18.05 -5.87
CA VAL A 72 -0.56 -18.77 -5.88
C VAL A 72 0.55 -17.85 -6.39
N GLU A 73 0.32 -17.17 -7.52
CA GLU A 73 1.28 -16.20 -8.05
C GLU A 73 1.44 -14.98 -7.15
N GLY A 74 0.34 -14.47 -6.58
CA GLY A 74 0.40 -13.34 -5.64
C GLY A 74 1.26 -13.63 -4.42
N GLN A 75 1.20 -14.85 -3.87
CA GLN A 75 2.05 -15.25 -2.74
C GLN A 75 3.52 -15.41 -3.13
N ARG A 76 3.81 -15.95 -4.34
CA ARG A 76 5.17 -16.03 -4.87
C ARG A 76 5.78 -14.63 -5.02
N LEU A 77 5.01 -13.69 -5.55
CA LEU A 77 5.44 -12.31 -5.73
C LEU A 77 5.59 -11.58 -4.38
N ALA A 78 4.68 -11.80 -3.43
CA ALA A 78 4.80 -11.25 -2.08
C ALA A 78 6.11 -11.67 -1.40
N GLN A 79 6.50 -12.95 -1.53
CA GLN A 79 7.78 -13.42 -1.02
C GLN A 79 8.97 -12.78 -1.75
N ARG A 80 8.91 -12.60 -3.08
CA ARG A 80 9.98 -11.91 -3.82
C ARG A 80 10.14 -10.45 -3.39
N VAL A 81 9.05 -9.73 -3.21
CA VAL A 81 9.08 -8.35 -2.70
C VAL A 81 9.69 -8.35 -1.29
N ALA A 82 9.27 -9.26 -0.42
CA ALA A 82 9.82 -9.36 0.93
C ALA A 82 11.33 -9.65 0.92
N ASP A 83 11.80 -10.52 0.01
CA ASP A 83 13.21 -10.83 -0.18
C ASP A 83 14.01 -9.58 -0.61
N GLU A 84 13.47 -8.72 -1.48
CA GLU A 84 14.15 -7.47 -1.89
C GLU A 84 14.15 -6.39 -0.80
N LEU A 85 13.12 -6.34 0.05
CA LEU A 85 12.99 -5.34 1.13
C LEU A 85 13.69 -5.73 2.44
N GLY A 86 13.96 -7.02 2.65
CA GLY A 86 14.61 -7.52 3.86
C GLY A 86 13.80 -7.35 5.15
N ASP A 87 14.48 -7.42 6.29
CA ASP A 87 13.84 -7.59 7.62
C ASP A 87 13.13 -6.35 8.18
N GLY A 88 13.36 -5.17 7.59
CA GLY A 88 12.70 -3.92 7.98
C GLY A 88 11.22 -3.86 7.58
N TYR A 89 10.82 -4.72 6.65
CA TYR A 89 9.50 -4.72 6.05
C TYR A 89 8.79 -6.06 6.23
N GLU A 90 7.47 -6.00 6.20
CA GLU A 90 6.58 -7.16 6.09
C GLU A 90 5.69 -6.95 4.87
N VAL A 91 5.60 -7.95 4.00
CA VAL A 91 4.70 -7.88 2.84
C VAL A 91 3.41 -8.61 3.16
N GLU A 92 2.28 -7.91 3.13
CA GLU A 92 0.95 -8.47 3.37
C GLU A 92 0.23 -8.69 2.04
N PHE A 93 -0.04 -9.94 1.69
CA PHE A 93 -0.88 -10.29 0.55
C PHE A 93 -2.26 -10.73 1.03
N LYS A 94 -3.31 -10.08 0.53
CA LYS A 94 -4.69 -10.47 0.78
C LYS A 94 -5.36 -10.84 -0.55
N PRO A 95 -5.71 -12.12 -0.77
CA PRO A 95 -6.45 -12.49 -1.97
C PRO A 95 -7.87 -11.90 -1.94
N TYR A 96 -8.44 -11.67 -3.12
CA TYR A 96 -9.86 -11.38 -3.27
C TYR A 96 -10.68 -12.65 -3.06
N GLY A 97 -11.63 -12.61 -2.12
CA GLY A 97 -12.56 -13.71 -1.84
C GLY A 97 -13.26 -13.55 -0.51
N GLU A 98 -14.50 -14.02 -0.42
CA GLU A 98 -15.22 -14.12 0.85
C GLU A 98 -14.44 -15.07 1.77
N ASN A 99 -13.93 -14.55 2.89
CA ASN A 99 -13.08 -15.24 3.88
C ASN A 99 -11.59 -15.42 3.51
N ALA A 100 -11.08 -14.73 2.50
CA ALA A 100 -9.65 -14.74 2.21
C ALA A 100 -8.85 -14.10 3.37
N GLN A 101 -8.02 -14.91 4.04
CA GLN A 101 -7.12 -14.43 5.09
C GLN A 101 -5.89 -13.78 4.47
N ALA A 102 -5.48 -12.65 5.06
CA ALA A 102 -4.21 -12.02 4.70
C ALA A 102 -3.04 -12.94 5.13
N ARG A 103 -2.03 -13.03 4.27
CA ARG A 103 -0.77 -13.73 4.54
C ARG A 103 0.35 -12.72 4.58
N ARG A 104 1.28 -12.91 5.53
CA ARG A 104 2.43 -12.04 5.74
C ARG A 104 3.71 -12.77 5.36
N PHE A 105 4.60 -12.04 4.72
CA PHE A 105 5.86 -12.53 4.18
C PHE A 105 7.02 -11.67 4.69
N HIS A 106 8.13 -12.33 4.97
CA HIS A 106 9.38 -11.71 5.44
C HIS A 106 10.52 -12.09 4.51
N GLY A 107 11.50 -11.21 4.36
CA GLY A 107 12.68 -11.48 3.55
C GLY A 107 13.44 -12.69 4.08
N THR A 108 13.87 -13.55 3.16
CA THR A 108 14.69 -14.74 3.47
C THR A 108 16.06 -14.70 2.80
N LYS A 109 16.34 -13.63 2.05
CA LYS A 109 17.54 -13.43 1.24
C LYS A 109 18.20 -12.09 1.59
N ALA A 110 19.41 -11.89 1.05
CA ALA A 110 20.07 -10.60 1.12
C ALA A 110 19.21 -9.54 0.38
N PRO A 111 18.90 -8.40 1.01
CA PRO A 111 18.01 -7.41 0.44
C PRO A 111 18.66 -6.63 -0.70
N ASN A 112 17.82 -6.06 -1.56
CA ASN A 112 18.21 -5.10 -2.57
C ASN A 112 18.36 -3.73 -1.90
N ALA A 113 19.60 -3.26 -1.75
CA ALA A 113 19.91 -2.00 -1.07
C ALA A 113 19.19 -0.78 -1.70
N THR A 114 18.97 -0.80 -3.02
CA THR A 114 18.25 0.27 -3.73
C THR A 114 16.78 0.28 -3.34
N ALA A 115 16.15 -0.90 -3.30
CA ALA A 115 14.75 -1.04 -2.90
C ALA A 115 14.56 -0.62 -1.43
N VAL A 116 15.44 -1.08 -0.53
CA VAL A 116 15.39 -0.69 0.88
C VAL A 116 15.46 0.83 1.04
N ALA A 117 16.44 1.49 0.42
CA ALA A 117 16.60 2.93 0.52
C ALA A 117 15.37 3.70 -0.03
N ALA A 118 14.78 3.21 -1.11
CA ALA A 118 13.59 3.80 -1.71
C ALA A 118 12.36 3.66 -0.80
N PHE A 119 12.13 2.46 -0.25
CA PHE A 119 11.03 2.23 0.69
C PHE A 119 11.20 2.98 2.00
N ASP A 120 12.43 3.14 2.50
CA ASP A 120 12.72 3.94 3.70
C ASP A 120 12.32 5.41 3.47
N ALA A 121 12.64 5.96 2.29
CA ALA A 121 12.24 7.31 1.91
C ALA A 121 10.71 7.44 1.78
N LEU A 122 10.04 6.45 1.19
CA LEU A 122 8.58 6.42 1.07
C LEU A 122 7.89 6.33 2.45
N ALA A 123 8.38 5.47 3.33
CA ALA A 123 7.87 5.31 4.69
C ALA A 123 8.06 6.58 5.52
N ALA A 124 9.24 7.21 5.44
CA ALA A 124 9.51 8.49 6.11
C ALA A 124 8.59 9.61 5.60
N ALA A 125 8.37 9.70 4.28
CA ALA A 125 7.47 10.67 3.69
C ALA A 125 6.00 10.46 4.12
N ALA A 126 5.54 9.21 4.16
CA ALA A 126 4.20 8.85 4.63
C ALA A 126 4.01 9.23 6.12
N GLN A 127 5.00 8.95 6.96
CA GLN A 127 4.97 9.29 8.37
C GLN A 127 4.94 10.81 8.59
N ALA A 128 5.79 11.56 7.88
CA ALA A 128 5.80 13.02 7.94
C ALA A 128 4.45 13.63 7.51
N GLY A 129 3.82 13.07 6.47
CA GLY A 129 2.48 13.47 6.02
C GLY A 129 1.41 13.26 7.11
N LYS A 130 1.40 12.09 7.76
CA LYS A 130 0.48 11.78 8.86
C LYS A 130 0.66 12.73 10.05
N GLU A 131 1.90 13.00 10.44
CA GLU A 131 2.19 13.93 11.53
C GLU A 131 1.74 15.35 11.21
N GLY A 132 1.95 15.82 9.97
CA GLY A 132 1.47 17.12 9.52
C GLY A 132 -0.07 17.22 9.61
N ALA A 133 -0.78 16.19 9.14
CA ALA A 133 -2.23 16.13 9.22
C ALA A 133 -2.73 16.12 10.68
N PHE A 134 -2.10 15.33 11.55
CA PHE A 134 -2.46 15.26 12.96
C PHE A 134 -2.21 16.59 13.69
N ARG A 135 -1.06 17.25 13.44
CA ARG A 135 -0.77 18.58 14.00
C ARG A 135 -1.79 19.62 13.53
N ALA A 136 -2.17 19.60 12.25
CA ALA A 136 -3.20 20.50 11.72
C ALA A 136 -4.57 20.28 12.38
N LEU A 137 -4.93 19.02 12.69
CA LEU A 137 -6.14 18.68 13.44
C LEU A 137 -6.07 19.15 14.90
N ALA A 138 -4.91 18.97 15.56
CA ALA A 138 -4.72 19.33 16.97
C ALA A 138 -4.63 20.85 17.21
N ALA A 139 -4.16 21.63 16.22
CA ALA A 139 -4.09 23.09 16.31
C ALA A 139 -5.45 23.80 16.15
N ARG A 140 -6.57 23.06 16.08
CA ARG A 140 -7.92 23.64 15.97
C ARG A 140 -8.37 24.29 17.29
N PRO A 141 -8.89 25.53 17.26
CA PRO A 141 -9.61 26.10 18.38
C PRO A 141 -10.90 25.30 18.67
N PRO A 142 -11.26 25.06 19.94
CA PRO A 142 -12.55 24.45 20.27
C PRO A 142 -13.71 25.34 19.80
N GLY A 143 -14.62 24.82 18.97
CA GLY A 143 -15.87 25.51 18.60
C GLY A 143 -16.15 25.68 17.10
N GLU A 144 -15.18 25.50 16.21
CA GLU A 144 -15.46 25.40 14.76
C GLU A 144 -15.91 23.97 14.42
N GLY A 145 -17.11 23.82 13.85
CA GLY A 145 -17.78 22.55 13.60
C GLY A 145 -16.98 21.49 12.82
N THR A 146 -17.38 20.24 12.99
CA THR A 146 -16.85 19.06 12.28
C THR A 146 -17.27 19.09 10.80
N GLY A 147 -16.55 19.85 9.97
CA GLY A 147 -16.68 19.81 8.51
C GLY A 147 -15.60 18.95 7.86
N TRP A 148 -15.94 18.28 6.76
CA TRP A 148 -14.95 17.68 5.86
C TRP A 148 -14.09 18.76 5.21
N PHE A 149 -12.79 18.53 5.06
CA PHE A 149 -11.87 19.42 4.35
C PHE A 149 -10.94 18.61 3.46
N ALA A 150 -10.46 19.21 2.38
CA ALA A 150 -9.48 18.60 1.49
C ALA A 150 -8.08 19.20 1.76
N THR A 151 -7.05 18.37 1.77
CA THR A 151 -5.65 18.81 1.90
C THR A 151 -4.88 18.47 0.64
N ALA A 152 -4.08 19.39 0.13
CA ALA A 152 -3.12 19.17 -0.94
C ALA A 152 -1.72 18.98 -0.32
N PRO A 153 -1.22 17.73 -0.18
CA PRO A 153 -0.02 17.44 0.60
C PRO A 153 1.24 18.09 0.03
N LEU A 154 1.35 18.14 -1.30
CA LEU A 154 2.53 18.69 -2.00
C LEU A 154 2.69 20.21 -1.86
N SER A 155 1.60 20.93 -1.56
CA SER A 155 1.64 22.40 -1.43
C SER A 155 1.22 22.89 -0.04
N GLY A 156 0.87 21.98 0.88
CA GLY A 156 0.33 22.32 2.20
C GLY A 156 -1.01 23.08 2.20
N LYS A 157 -1.72 23.16 1.06
CA LYS A 157 -2.98 23.93 0.97
C LYS A 157 -4.13 23.12 1.56
N VAL A 158 -4.98 23.79 2.35
CA VAL A 158 -6.20 23.20 2.92
C VAL A 158 -7.41 23.93 2.35
N PHE A 159 -8.34 23.17 1.76
CA PHE A 159 -9.58 23.67 1.19
C PHE A 159 -10.74 23.28 2.10
N ARG A 160 -11.53 24.28 2.52
CA ARG A 160 -12.70 24.10 3.38
C ARG A 160 -13.96 24.34 2.54
N PRO A 161 -15.00 23.49 2.64
CA PRO A 161 -16.29 23.79 2.02
C PRO A 161 -16.87 25.05 2.67
N THR A 162 -17.16 26.05 1.85
CA THR A 162 -17.87 27.25 2.28
C THR A 162 -19.29 26.84 2.66
N ARG A 163 -19.70 27.09 3.91
CA ARG A 163 -21.09 26.90 4.32
C ARG A 163 -21.95 27.86 3.50
N ALA A 164 -22.81 27.35 2.62
CA ALA A 164 -23.90 28.16 2.09
C ALA A 164 -24.85 28.47 3.25
N GLU A 165 -25.07 29.75 3.54
CA GLU A 165 -26.10 30.14 4.49
C GLU A 165 -27.48 29.82 3.89
N PRO A 166 -28.42 29.23 4.66
CA PRO A 166 -29.81 29.13 4.23
C PRO A 166 -30.47 30.52 4.29
N GLU A 167 -31.22 30.87 3.24
CA GLU A 167 -32.10 32.05 3.17
C GLU A 167 -33.22 32.00 4.24
#